data_AF-E6U3Z3-F1
#
_entry.id   AF-E6U3Z3-F1
#
_cell.length_a   1.000
_cell.length_b   1.000
_cell.length_c   1.000
_cell.angle_alpha   90.00
_cell.angle_beta   90.00
_cell.angle_gamma   90.00
#
_symmetry.space_group_name_H-M   'P 1'
#
loop_
_entity.id
_entity.type
_entity.pdbx_description
1 polymer ?
#
loop_
_entity_poly.entity_id
_entity_poly.type
_entity_poly.pdbx_seq_one_letter_code
_entity_poly.pdbx_strand_id
1 'polypeptide(L)' 'MELEEKQALTWEAFVQGPVVNFFSEYGLEKLTVDDGNGNKAKLAKLKDCGIKIESSSTTTI' A
#
# COMPACT_ATOMS: atom_id res chain seq x y z
N MET A 1 -4.42 -27.22 -3.98
CA MET A 1 -4.73 -25.79 -4.08
C MET A 1 -3.41 -25.13 -4.39
N GLU A 2 -3.09 -25.01 -5.68
CA GLU A 2 -1.91 -24.27 -6.12
C GLU A 2 -2.08 -22.84 -5.61
N LEU A 3 -1.23 -22.42 -4.66
CA LEU A 3 -0.92 -21.01 -4.56
C LEU A 3 -0.19 -20.71 -5.86
N GLU A 4 -0.96 -20.31 -6.87
CA GLU A 4 -0.46 -19.61 -8.03
C GLU A 4 0.58 -18.62 -7.50
N GLU A 5 1.84 -18.77 -7.91
CA GLU A 5 2.93 -17.87 -7.52
C GLU A 5 2.53 -16.48 -8.03
N LYS A 6 1.75 -15.75 -7.23
CA LYS A 6 1.48 -14.34 -7.44
C LYS A 6 2.86 -13.73 -7.52
N GLN A 7 3.26 -13.32 -8.72
CA GLN A 7 4.51 -12.61 -8.94
C GLN A 7 4.64 -11.60 -7.80
N ALA A 8 5.68 -11.77 -7.00
CA ALA A 8 5.87 -10.94 -5.81
C ALA A 8 5.93 -9.49 -6.29
N LEU A 9 4.88 -8.72 -5.99
CA LEU A 9 4.83 -7.32 -6.34
C LEU A 9 5.95 -6.61 -5.57
N THR A 10 6.59 -5.63 -6.20
CA THR A 10 7.42 -4.69 -5.45
C THR A 10 6.56 -3.96 -4.42
N TRP A 11 7.17 -3.46 -3.36
CA TRP A 11 6.45 -2.72 -2.32
C TRP A 11 5.62 -1.58 -2.91
N GLU A 12 6.19 -0.83 -3.84
CA GLU A 12 5.52 0.28 -4.51
C GLU A 12 4.31 -0.20 -5.32
N ALA A 13 4.45 -1.30 -6.06
CA ALA A 13 3.35 -1.87 -6.85
C ALA A 13 2.23 -2.43 -5.96
N PHE A 14 2.58 -3.02 -4.82
CA PHE A 14 1.62 -3.48 -3.81
C PHE A 14 0.83 -2.32 -3.19
N VAL A 15 1.52 -1.23 -2.84
CA VAL A 15 0.87 -0.05 -2.24
C VAL A 15 -0.06 0.63 -3.26
N GLN A 16 0.42 0.89 -4.48
CA GLN A 16 -0.35 1.61 -5.50
C GLN A 16 -1.54 0.80 -6.06
N GLY A 17 -1.48 -0.53 -6.00
CA GLY A 17 -2.56 -1.40 -6.46
C GLY A 17 -3.43 -1.89 -5.29
N PRO A 18 -3.15 -3.08 -4.75
CA PRO A 18 -3.97 -3.71 -3.71
C PRO A 18 -4.35 -2.79 -2.53
N VAL A 19 -3.39 -2.05 -1.97
CA VAL A 19 -3.65 -1.21 -0.77
C VAL A 19 -4.54 -0.02 -1.10
N VAL A 20 -4.29 0.70 -2.20
CA VAL A 20 -5.14 1.82 -2.64
C VAL A 20 -6.55 1.34 -3.01
N ASN A 21 -6.66 0.19 -3.68
CA ASN A 21 -7.95 -0.40 -4.02
C ASN A 21 -8.74 -0.72 -2.75
N PHE A 22 -8.15 -1.42 -1.79
CA PHE A 22 -8.78 -1.70 -0.49
C PHE A 22 -9.17 -0.41 0.24
N PHE A 23 -8.27 0.57 0.28
CA PHE A 23 -8.55 1.87 0.91
C PHE A 23 -9.78 2.57 0.32
N SER A 24 -9.89 2.53 -1.02
CA SER A 24 -10.96 3.20 -1.75
C SER A 24 -12.28 2.43 -1.69
N GLU A 25 -12.23 1.11 -1.87
CA GLU A 25 -13.40 0.20 -1.91
C GLU A 25 -14.21 0.28 -0.61
N TYR A 26 -13.52 0.36 0.53
CA TYR A 26 -14.16 0.45 1.84
C TYR A 26 -14.32 1.89 2.35
N GLY A 27 -14.03 2.89 1.51
CA GLY A 27 -14.20 4.31 1.85
C GLY A 27 -13.42 4.74 3.09
N LEU A 28 -12.21 4.19 3.28
CA LEU A 28 -11.39 4.51 4.43
C LEU A 28 -10.89 5.95 4.37
N GLU A 29 -10.71 6.57 5.53
CA GLU A 29 -10.18 7.94 5.62
C GLU A 29 -8.67 7.96 5.84
N LYS A 30 -8.12 6.96 6.56
CA LYS A 30 -6.68 6.80 6.83
C LYS A 30 -6.31 5.32 6.97
N LEU A 31 -5.13 4.95 6.48
CA LEU A 31 -4.55 3.61 6.59
C LEU A 31 -3.04 3.70 6.75
N THR A 32 -2.46 2.85 7.58
CA THR A 32 -1.01 2.65 7.68
C THR A 32 -0.71 1.18 7.45
N VAL A 33 0.29 0.90 6.62
CA VAL A 33 0.74 -0.46 6.31
C VAL A 33 2.23 -0.54 6.63
N ASP A 34 2.61 -1.60 7.33
CA ASP A 34 3.98 -1.93 7.70
C ASP A 34 4.18 -3.41 7.40
N ASP A 35 5.17 -3.75 6.57
CA ASP A 35 5.44 -5.13 6.19
C ASP A 35 6.36 -5.87 7.17
N GLY A 36 6.85 -5.19 8.21
CA GLY A 36 7.79 -5.73 9.18
C GLY A 36 9.24 -5.85 8.67
N ASN A 37 9.50 -5.52 7.41
CA ASN A 37 10.82 -5.63 6.77
C ASN A 37 11.40 -4.27 6.36
N GLY A 38 10.89 -3.19 6.97
CA GLY A 38 11.38 -1.83 6.76
C GLY A 38 10.63 -1.06 5.68
N ASN A 39 9.60 -1.65 5.05
CA ASN A 39 8.73 -0.95 4.12
C ASN A 39 7.45 -0.49 4.84
N LYS A 40 7.14 0.80 4.65
CA LYS A 40 5.99 1.44 5.29
C LYS A 40 5.25 2.32 4.32
N ALA A 41 3.93 2.38 4.48
CA ALA A 41 3.07 3.24 3.69
C ALA A 41 1.98 3.86 4.55
N LYS A 42 1.66 5.12 4.28
CA LYS A 42 0.54 5.85 4.88
C LYS A 42 -0.36 6.37 3.77
N LEU A 43 -1.64 6.05 3.85
CA LEU A 43 -2.67 6.55 2.96
C LEU A 43 -3.61 7.44 3.76
N ALA A 44 -3.94 8.60 3.19
CA ALA A 44 -4.93 9.50 3.75
C ALA A 44 -5.80 10.07 2.64
N LYS A 45 -7.11 10.08 2.86
CA LYS A 45 -8.05 10.71 1.96
C LYS A 45 -7.90 12.23 2.05
N LEU A 46 -7.87 12.88 0.89
CA LEU A 46 -7.86 14.33 0.77
C LEU A 46 -9.30 14.83 0.64
N LYS A 47 -9.51 16.10 1.01
CA LYS A 47 -10.83 16.74 0.96
C LYS A 47 -11.41 16.78 -0.46
N ASP A 48 -10.55 16.81 -1.48
CA ASP A 48 -10.92 16.88 -2.90
C ASP A 48 -11.09 15.48 -3.54
N CYS A 49 -11.42 14.46 -2.75
CA CYS A 49 -11.54 13.04 -3.18
C CYS A 49 -10.24 12.39 -3.69
N GLY A 50 -9.10 13.08 -3.61
CA GLY A 50 -7.78 12.48 -3.88
C GLY A 50 -7.28 11.61 -2.72
N ILE A 51 -6.25 10.81 -2.98
CA ILE A 51 -5.56 10.00 -1.96
C ILE A 51 -4.11 10.46 -1.87
N LYS A 52 -3.67 10.87 -0.68
CA LYS A 52 -2.25 11.10 -0.40
C LYS A 52 -1.62 9.79 0.02
N ILE A 53 -0.54 9.40 -0.65
CA ILE A 53 0.23 8.19 -0.36
C ILE A 53 1.65 8.62 0.01
N GLU A 54 2.12 8.21 1.18
CA GLU A 54 3.51 8.37 1.61
C GLU A 54 4.09 6.98 1.83
N SER A 55 4.92 6.51 0.90
CA SER A 55 5.60 5.22 0.97
C SER A 55 7.11 5.38 1.13
N SER A 56 7.70 4.59 2.00
CA SER A 56 9.14 4.52 2.21
C SER A 56 9.59 3.07 2.21
N SER A 57 10.68 2.79 1.49
CA SER A 57 11.33 1.49 1.45
C SER A 57 12.74 1.66 2.00
N THR A 58 13.11 0.87 3.01
CA THR A 58 14.46 0.95 3.59
C THR A 58 15.36 -0.06 2.88
N THR A 59 16.17 0.41 1.93
CA THR A 59 17.28 -0.39 1.40
C THR A 59 18.44 -0.32 2.39
N THR A 60 18.65 -1.38 3.16
CA THR A 60 19.92 -1.53 3.90
C THR A 60 20.98 -1.96 2.89
N ILE A 61 21.88 -1.04 2.55
CA ILE A 61 23.12 -1.30 1.78
C ILE A 61 24.22 -1.85 2.70
#